data_AF-J2IGT7-F1
#
_entry.id   AF-J2IGT7-F1
#
_cell.length_a   1.000
_cell.length_b   1.000
_cell.length_c   1.000
_cell.angle_alpha   90.00
_cell.angle_beta   90.00
_cell.angle_gamma   90.00
#
_symmetry.space_group_name_H-M   'P 1'
#
loop_
_entity.id
_entity.type
_entity.pdbx_description
1 polymer ?
#
loop_
_entity_poly.entity_id
_entity_poly.type
_entity_poly.pdbx_seq_one_letter_code
_entity_poly.pdbx_strand_id
1 'polypeptide(L)'
;MVRSNYEEALAWAHKSVAANAYYGPCFWMLIAANARLGRIEDARRYLTGLLAFSPGVTVARIRAGQAAKNPDRIEPILEGLLLAGMPET
;
A
#
# COMPACT_ATOMS: atom_id res chain seq x y z
N MET A 1 14.32 4.11 -11.79
CA MET A 1 15.02 3.60 -10.59
C MET A 1 14.15 3.95 -9.38
N VAL A 2 13.55 2.95 -8.73
CA VAL A 2 12.79 3.15 -7.48
C VAL A 2 13.80 3.47 -6.37
N ARG A 3 13.55 4.53 -5.60
CA ARG A 3 14.59 5.18 -4.78
C ARG A 3 14.72 4.67 -3.34
N SER A 4 14.09 3.55 -2.95
CA SER A 4 14.12 2.92 -1.60
C SER A 4 14.02 3.84 -0.37
N ASN A 5 13.72 5.12 -0.53
CA ASN A 5 13.55 6.11 0.53
C ASN A 5 12.12 6.04 1.02
N TYR A 6 11.84 4.99 1.78
CA TYR A 6 10.51 4.72 2.33
C TYR A 6 10.05 5.85 3.28
N GLU A 7 10.97 6.56 3.94
CA GLU A 7 10.65 7.69 4.82
C GLU A 7 10.11 8.91 4.06
N GLU A 8 10.68 9.19 2.89
CA GLU A 8 10.18 10.24 2.00
C GLU A 8 8.82 9.86 1.41
N ALA A 9 8.63 8.57 1.09
CA ALA A 9 7.33 8.05 0.65
C ALA A 9 6.24 8.20 1.73
N LEU A 10 6.58 8.01 3.01
CA LEU A 10 5.66 8.24 4.13
C LEU A 10 5.28 9.72 4.23
N ALA A 11 6.24 10.64 4.14
CA ALA A 11 5.98 12.08 4.21
C ALA A 11 5.00 12.55 3.11
N TRP A 12 5.14 12.04 1.89
CA TRP A 12 4.25 12.35 0.78
C TRP A 12 2.87 11.69 0.92
N ALA A 13 2.82 10.43 1.33
CA ALA A 13 1.56 9.72 1.46
C ALA A 13 0.69 10.26 2.61
N HIS A 14 1.29 10.73 3.72
CA HIS A 14 0.58 11.44 4.77
C HIS A 14 -0.07 12.75 4.29
N LYS A 15 0.67 13.55 3.51
CA LYS A 15 0.12 14.78 2.90
C LYS A 15 -1.03 14.47 1.94
N SER A 16 -0.94 13.35 1.22
CA SER A 16 -1.95 12.92 0.25
C SER A 16 -3.24 12.41 0.92
N VAL A 17 -3.15 11.67 2.03
CA VAL A 17 -4.32 11.26 2.83
C VAL A 17 -5.03 12.47 3.44
N ALA A 18 -4.28 13.49 3.86
CA ALA A 18 -4.86 14.75 4.34
C ALA A 18 -5.56 15.56 3.23
N ALA A 19 -5.19 15.36 1.95
CA ALA A 19 -5.76 16.06 0.80
C ALA A 19 -6.91 15.28 0.12
N ASN A 20 -6.90 13.95 0.14
CA ASN A 20 -7.98 13.10 -0.38
C ASN A 20 -7.99 11.74 0.34
N ALA A 21 -8.86 11.62 1.35
CA ALA A 21 -8.96 10.45 2.24
C ALA A 21 -9.40 9.15 1.53
N TYR A 22 -9.86 9.20 0.28
CA TYR A 22 -10.40 8.04 -0.45
C TYR A 22 -9.48 7.51 -1.57
N TYR A 23 -8.25 8.03 -1.68
CA TYR A 23 -7.32 7.56 -2.72
C TYR A 23 -6.58 6.28 -2.28
N GLY A 24 -7.19 5.12 -2.55
CA GLY A 24 -6.66 3.78 -2.21
C GLY A 24 -5.18 3.53 -2.53
N PRO A 25 -4.60 4.00 -3.65
CA PRO A 25 -3.18 3.83 -3.94
C PRO A 25 -2.23 4.48 -2.92
N CYS A 26 -2.64 5.56 -2.24
CA CYS A 26 -1.82 6.14 -1.16
C CYS A 26 -1.71 5.21 0.05
N PHE A 27 -2.80 4.52 0.40
CA PHE A 27 -2.78 3.50 1.44
C PHE A 27 -1.85 2.36 1.06
N TRP A 28 -1.83 1.94 -0.21
CA TRP A 28 -0.92 0.86 -0.62
C TRP A 28 0.55 1.22 -0.40
N MET A 29 0.92 2.48 -0.64
CA MET A 29 2.30 2.95 -0.42
C MET A 29 2.65 2.99 1.06
N LEU A 30 1.74 3.51 1.91
CA LEU A 30 1.93 3.55 3.36
C LEU A 30 2.11 2.15 3.94
N ILE A 31 1.24 1.22 3.55
CA ILE A 31 1.26 -0.15 4.03
C ILE A 31 2.55 -0.84 3.59
N ALA A 32 2.84 -0.84 2.28
CA ALA A 32 4.01 -1.52 1.74
C ALA A 32 5.34 -0.93 2.25
N ALA A 33 5.43 0.40 2.39
CA ALA A 33 6.63 1.06 2.89
C ALA A 33 6.88 0.73 4.37
N ASN A 34 5.86 0.81 5.23
CA ASN A 34 6.01 0.44 6.64
C ASN A 34 6.34 -1.03 6.81
N ALA A 35 5.71 -1.92 6.04
CA ALA A 35 5.98 -3.35 6.09
C ALA A 35 7.44 -3.66 5.71
N ARG A 36 7.95 -3.06 4.62
CA ARG A 36 9.35 -3.24 4.18
C ARG A 36 10.38 -2.62 5.11
N LEU A 37 10.01 -1.58 5.87
CA LEU A 37 10.85 -0.99 6.92
C LEU A 37 10.81 -1.76 8.24
N GLY A 38 10.07 -2.87 8.33
CA GLY A 38 9.89 -3.64 9.57
C GLY A 38 8.94 -2.98 10.59
N ARG A 39 8.28 -1.88 10.23
CA ARG A 39 7.28 -1.18 11.05
C ARG A 39 5.91 -1.84 10.89
N ILE A 40 5.83 -3.11 11.28
CA ILE A 40 4.68 -3.94 10.91
C ILE A 40 3.36 -3.49 11.57
N GLU A 41 3.43 -2.95 12.77
CA GLU A 41 2.24 -2.44 13.48
C GLU A 41 1.66 -1.19 12.79
N ASP A 42 2.52 -0.30 12.29
CA ASP A 42 2.09 0.84 11.48
C ASP A 42 1.48 0.38 10.17
N ALA A 43 2.10 -0.61 9.49
CA ALA A 43 1.58 -1.19 8.26
C ALA A 43 0.17 -1.78 8.47
N ARG A 44 -0.03 -2.53 9.55
CA ARG A 44 -1.33 -3.09 9.95
C ARG A 44 -2.35 -2.00 10.24
N ARG A 45 -1.96 -0.94 10.95
CA ARG A 45 -2.85 0.20 11.23
C ARG A 45 -3.37 0.86 9.94
N TYR A 46 -2.50 1.08 8.96
CA TYR A 46 -2.93 1.60 7.65
C TYR A 46 -3.79 0.60 6.88
N LEU A 47 -3.48 -0.70 6.96
CA LEU A 47 -4.29 -1.75 6.34
C LEU A 47 -5.70 -1.80 6.93
N THR A 48 -5.84 -1.72 8.26
CA THR A 48 -7.15 -1.62 8.92
C THR A 48 -7.92 -0.40 8.43
N GLY A 49 -7.25 0.75 8.27
CA GLY A 49 -7.86 1.94 7.69
C GLY A 49 -8.37 1.71 6.26
N LEU A 50 -7.56 1.09 5.40
CA LEU A 50 -7.95 0.73 4.03
C LEU A 50 -9.17 -0.20 3.99
N LEU A 51 -9.16 -1.24 4.82
CA LEU A 51 -10.25 -2.23 4.87
C LEU A 51 -11.55 -1.64 5.43
N ALA A 52 -11.47 -0.62 6.30
CA ALA A 52 -12.65 0.04 6.84
C ALA A 52 -13.52 0.71 5.77
N PHE A 53 -12.92 1.27 4.72
CA PHE A 53 -13.66 1.87 3.59
C PHE A 53 -13.67 1.02 2.32
N SER A 54 -12.84 -0.03 2.24
CA SER A 54 -12.82 -0.98 1.13
C SER A 54 -12.69 -2.43 1.62
N PRO A 55 -13.75 -3.02 2.20
CA PRO A 55 -13.66 -4.31 2.91
C PRO A 55 -13.31 -5.52 2.04
N GLY A 56 -13.60 -5.44 0.73
CA GLY A 56 -13.39 -6.53 -0.23
C GLY A 56 -12.19 -6.32 -1.16
N VAL A 57 -11.25 -5.47 -0.78
CA VAL A 57 -10.01 -5.27 -1.54
C VAL A 57 -8.99 -6.34 -1.16
N THR A 58 -8.47 -7.03 -2.16
CA THR A 58 -7.46 -8.10 -2.01
C THR A 58 -6.29 -7.82 -2.95
N VAL A 59 -5.16 -8.47 -2.71
CA VAL A 59 -3.98 -8.32 -3.57
C VAL A 59 -4.29 -8.74 -5.01
N ALA A 60 -5.04 -9.84 -5.20
CA ALA A 60 -5.49 -10.26 -6.53
C ALA A 60 -6.36 -9.19 -7.21
N ARG A 61 -7.28 -8.56 -6.47
CA ARG A 61 -8.14 -7.49 -7.01
C ARG A 61 -7.34 -6.25 -7.40
N ILE A 62 -6.36 -5.88 -6.58
CA ILE A 62 -5.45 -4.77 -6.90
C ILE A 62 -4.65 -5.10 -8.16
N ARG A 63 -4.04 -6.29 -8.21
CA ARG A 63 -3.25 -6.79 -9.34
C ARG A 63 -4.05 -6.74 -10.65
N ALA A 64 -5.28 -7.27 -10.65
CA ALA A 64 -6.17 -7.25 -11.80
C ALA A 64 -6.49 -5.82 -12.28
N GLY A 65 -6.67 -4.88 -11.35
CA GLY A 65 -6.90 -3.47 -11.65
C GLY A 65 -5.68 -2.70 -12.18
N GLN A 66 -4.48 -3.29 -12.17
CA GLN A 66 -3.24 -2.66 -12.64
C GLN A 66 -2.69 -3.28 -13.94
N ALA A 67 -3.49 -4.04 -14.69
CA ALA A 67 -3.06 -4.80 -15.88
C ALA A 67 -2.30 -4.00 -16.96
N ALA A 68 -2.47 -2.68 -17.02
CA ALA A 68 -1.75 -1.80 -17.95
C ALA A 68 -0.44 -1.21 -17.38
N LYS A 69 -0.07 -1.49 -16.13
CA LYS A 69 1.10 -0.91 -15.47
C LYS A 69 2.26 -1.90 -15.43
N ASN A 70 3.48 -1.35 -15.49
CA ASN A 70 4.72 -2.11 -15.44
C ASN A 70 4.76 -3.02 -14.18
N PRO A 71 4.84 -4.36 -14.35
CA PRO A 71 4.88 -5.32 -13.24
C PRO A 71 5.97 -5.03 -12.21
N ASP A 72 7.16 -4.60 -12.66
CA ASP A 72 8.32 -4.29 -11.82
C ASP A 72 8.04 -3.16 -10.81
N ARG A 73 7.02 -2.33 -11.07
CA ARG A 73 6.63 -1.25 -10.17
C ARG A 73 5.59 -1.68 -9.15
N ILE A 74 4.65 -2.55 -9.55
CA ILE A 74 3.52 -2.92 -8.70
C ILE A 74 3.84 -4.11 -7.79
N GLU A 75 4.64 -5.07 -8.24
CA GLU A 75 4.94 -6.27 -7.47
C GLU A 75 5.57 -5.96 -6.10
N PRO A 76 6.54 -5.02 -5.99
CA PRO A 76 7.11 -4.70 -4.70
C PRO A 76 6.09 -4.12 -3.71
N ILE A 77 5.04 -3.47 -4.23
CA ILE A 77 3.95 -2.93 -3.42
C ILE A 77 3.07 -4.08 -2.94
N LEU A 78 2.66 -4.98 -3.84
CA LEU A 78 1.81 -6.13 -3.51
C LEU A 78 2.46 -7.04 -2.47
N GLU A 79 3.75 -7.32 -2.61
CA GLU A 79 4.53 -8.05 -1.59
C GLU A 79 4.49 -7.34 -0.22
N GLY A 80 4.61 -6.00 -0.21
CA GLY A 80 4.52 -5.22 1.02
C GLY A 80 3.12 -5.25 1.66
N LEU A 81 2.06 -5.31 0.84
CA LEU A 81 0.68 -5.49 1.30
C LEU A 81 0.49 -6.87 1.94
N LEU A 82 1.02 -7.93 1.31
CA LEU A 82 1.00 -9.28 1.86
C LEU A 82 1.72 -9.37 3.20
N LEU A 83 2.91 -8.76 3.31
CA LEU A 83 3.66 -8.70 4.56
C LEU A 83 2.86 -8.02 5.69
N ALA A 84 2.06 -7.01 5.37
CA ALA A 84 1.19 -6.34 6.33
C ALA A 84 -0.07 -7.15 6.73
N GLY A 85 -0.32 -8.29 6.08
CA GLY A 85 -1.46 -9.16 6.35
C GLY A 85 -2.66 -8.94 5.43
N MET A 86 -2.49 -8.30 4.27
CA MET A 86 -3.57 -8.16 3.30
C MET A 86 -3.91 -9.53 2.69
N PRO A 87 -5.20 -9.88 2.53
CA PRO A 87 -5.59 -11.14 1.89
C PRO A 87 -5.16 -11.20 0.42
N GLU A 88 -4.67 -12.36 -0.01
CA GLU A 88 -4.36 -12.61 -1.43
C GLU A 88 -5.65 -12.68 -2.28
N THR A 89 -6.68 -13.38 -1.78
CA THR A 89 -7.94 -13.67 -2.50
C THR A 89 -9.16 -13.15 -1.78
#